data_AF-A0AAQ0QJI1-F1
#
_entry.id   AF-A0AAQ0QJI1-F1
#
_cell.length_a   1.000
_cell.length_b   1.000
_cell.length_c   1.000
_cell.angle_alpha   90.00
_cell.angle_beta   90.00
_cell.angle_gamma   90.00
#
_symmetry.space_group_name_H-M   'P 1'
#
loop_
_entity.id
_entity.type
_entity.pdbx_description
1 polymer ?
#
loop_
_entity_poly.entity_id
_entity_poly.type
_entity_poly.pdbx_seq_one_letter_code
_entity_poly.pdbx_strand_id
1 'polypeptide(L)'
;MSTPTFEQLLEAGCHFGHLKRKWNPAMAPYIFMERNGIHIIDLYKTAAKLEEASAALKSIAKAGKKVLFVATKKQAKQVIADKASQINMPYVIERWPGGMLTNFPTIRKAVKKMANIDKMSKDGTFDNLSKREKLQISRQRAKLEKTLGSIADLNRLPSALFVVDVMKEHIAVAEANRLGIPVFAMVDTNSNPNNVDFVIPANDDASKSIELILDTVVAAMAEGLEERKAEKADAPADEEAPAQAPRGRRRVARRNEEEAPAEAEVKAEESAPAEEA
;
A
#
# COMPACT_ATOMS: atom_id res chain seq x y z
N MET A 1 9.50 18.51 14.22
CA MET A 1 10.97 18.36 14.12
C MET A 1 11.40 18.84 12.75
N SER A 2 12.58 19.47 12.67
CA SER A 2 13.08 20.02 11.41
C SER A 2 13.56 18.94 10.46
N THR A 3 13.37 19.20 9.16
CA THR A 3 14.08 18.56 8.06
C THR A 3 15.57 18.42 8.38
N PRO A 4 16.20 17.25 8.12
CA PRO A 4 17.61 17.04 8.43
C PRO A 4 18.49 18.08 7.73
N THR A 5 19.54 18.50 8.43
CA THR A 5 20.52 19.44 7.88
C THR A 5 21.32 18.81 6.75
N PHE A 6 21.92 19.65 5.90
CA PHE A 6 22.79 19.18 4.82
C PHE A 6 23.92 18.28 5.33
N GLU A 7 24.54 18.63 6.46
CA GLU A 7 25.62 17.87 7.08
C GLU A 7 25.15 16.47 7.53
N GLN A 8 23.97 16.38 8.15
CA GLN A 8 23.38 15.09 8.54
C GLN A 8 23.10 14.18 7.33
N LEU A 9 22.55 14.74 6.25
CA LEU A 9 22.31 14.01 5.00
C LEU A 9 23.63 13.56 4.34
N LEU A 10 24.68 14.38 4.44
CA LEU A 10 26.00 14.07 3.92
C LEU A 10 26.65 12.92 4.72
N GLU A 11 26.66 13.01 6.05
CA GLU A 11 27.22 12.01 6.96
C GLU A 11 26.50 10.67 6.89
N ALA A 12 25.18 10.68 6.72
CA ALA A 12 24.38 9.47 6.52
C ALA A 12 24.60 8.80 5.15
N GLY A 13 25.27 9.49 4.22
CA GLY A 13 25.57 8.98 2.89
C GLY A 13 24.38 9.01 1.93
N CYS A 14 23.41 9.90 2.14
CA CYS A 14 22.22 10.05 1.29
C CYS A 14 22.54 10.50 -0.14
N HIS A 15 23.68 11.16 -0.33
CA HIS A 15 24.13 11.74 -1.60
C HIS A 15 24.71 10.71 -2.58
N PHE A 16 25.07 9.51 -2.13
CA PHE A 16 25.63 8.50 -3.01
C PHE A 16 24.54 7.85 -3.85
N GLY A 17 24.65 7.97 -5.18
CA GLY A 17 23.83 7.20 -6.11
C GLY A 17 24.55 5.95 -6.61
N HIS A 18 24.08 5.44 -7.75
CA HIS A 18 24.63 4.29 -8.44
C HIS A 18 25.67 4.67 -9.50
N LEU A 19 26.31 3.64 -10.07
CA LEU A 19 27.21 3.75 -11.21
C LEU A 19 26.53 4.38 -12.44
N LYS A 20 27.26 5.19 -13.19
CA LYS A 20 26.78 5.84 -14.43
C LYS A 20 26.06 4.91 -15.39
N ARG A 21 26.55 3.67 -15.57
CA ARG A 21 25.93 2.69 -16.48
C ARG A 21 24.55 2.18 -16.06
N LYS A 22 24.15 2.40 -14.80
CA LYS A 22 22.89 1.92 -14.22
C LYS A 22 21.86 3.04 -14.04
N TRP A 23 22.21 4.28 -14.37
CA TRP A 23 21.36 5.42 -14.09
C TRP A 23 20.13 5.48 -15.01
N ASN A 24 19.09 6.13 -14.53
CA ASN A 24 17.89 6.46 -15.29
C ASN A 24 17.97 7.93 -15.74
N PRO A 25 17.85 8.24 -17.04
CA PRO A 25 17.89 9.62 -17.53
C PRO A 25 16.85 10.55 -16.89
N ALA A 26 15.71 10.04 -16.45
CA ALA A 26 14.69 10.84 -15.77
C ALA A 26 15.14 11.35 -14.39
N MET A 27 16.20 10.77 -13.82
CA MET A 27 16.81 11.27 -12.58
C MET A 27 17.77 12.44 -12.79
N ALA A 28 18.04 12.85 -14.05
CA ALA A 28 18.94 13.97 -14.35
C ALA A 28 18.68 15.25 -13.54
N PRO A 29 17.41 15.69 -13.29
CA PRO A 29 17.15 16.87 -12.48
C PRO A 29 17.63 16.77 -11.02
N TYR A 30 17.72 15.55 -10.47
CA TYR A 30 18.08 15.29 -9.07
C TYR A 30 19.58 14.99 -8.88
N ILE A 31 20.31 14.77 -9.96
CA ILE A 31 21.75 14.47 -9.92
C ILE A 31 22.52 15.78 -9.96
N PHE A 32 23.44 15.97 -9.02
CA PHE A 32 24.31 17.13 -8.94
C PHE A 32 25.52 17.00 -9.87
N MET A 33 26.27 15.90 -9.74
CA MET A 33 27.46 15.64 -10.55
C MET A 33 27.80 14.15 -10.60
N GLU A 34 28.84 13.79 -11.35
CA GLU A 34 29.44 12.46 -11.36
C GLU A 34 30.87 12.55 -10.79
N ARG A 35 31.24 11.64 -9.88
CA ARG A 35 32.61 11.52 -9.36
C ARG A 35 33.00 10.05 -9.28
N ASN A 36 34.15 9.70 -9.83
CA ASN A 36 34.66 8.32 -9.84
C ASN A 36 33.67 7.30 -10.43
N GLY A 37 32.88 7.70 -11.44
CA GLY A 37 31.88 6.84 -12.07
C GLY A 37 30.59 6.61 -11.27
N ILE A 38 30.42 7.29 -10.13
CA ILE A 38 29.21 7.26 -9.29
C ILE A 38 28.50 8.61 -9.41
N HIS A 39 27.18 8.57 -9.57
CA HIS A 39 26.36 9.78 -9.53
C HIS A 39 26.19 10.28 -8.09
N ILE A 40 26.33 11.59 -7.91
CA ILE A 40 26.09 12.27 -6.64
C ILE A 40 24.73 12.97 -6.74
N ILE A 41 23.84 12.64 -5.82
CA ILE A 41 22.51 13.23 -5.68
C ILE A 41 22.62 14.60 -5.01
N ASP A 42 21.83 15.55 -5.50
CA ASP A 42 21.72 16.90 -4.95
C ASP A 42 20.95 16.91 -3.62
N LEU A 43 21.68 17.05 -2.51
CA LEU A 43 21.09 17.02 -1.16
C LEU A 43 20.15 18.21 -0.88
N TYR A 44 20.30 19.35 -1.55
CA TYR A 44 19.35 20.46 -1.38
C TYR A 44 17.98 20.08 -1.93
N LYS A 45 17.95 19.36 -3.06
CA LYS A 45 16.72 18.79 -3.60
C LYS A 45 16.17 17.68 -2.71
N THR A 46 17.04 16.84 -2.14
CA THR A 46 16.65 15.83 -1.14
C THR A 46 15.94 16.49 0.04
N ALA A 47 16.52 17.52 0.65
CA ALA A 47 15.94 18.21 1.80
C ALA A 47 14.57 18.84 1.46
N ALA A 48 14.48 19.58 0.35
CA ALA A 48 13.24 20.21 -0.07
C ALA A 48 12.12 19.19 -0.36
N LYS A 49 12.45 18.09 -1.04
CA LYS A 49 11.49 17.03 -1.36
C LYS A 49 11.10 16.19 -0.16
N LEU A 50 12.03 15.95 0.77
CA LEU A 50 11.76 15.28 2.02
C LEU A 50 10.79 16.08 2.88
N GLU A 51 10.94 17.41 2.92
CA GLU A 51 10.02 18.30 3.62
C GLU A 51 8.61 18.25 3.00
N GLU A 52 8.51 18.36 1.67
CA GLU A 52 7.24 18.25 0.94
C GLU A 52 6.53 16.90 1.21
N ALA A 53 7.27 15.80 1.10
CA ALA A 53 6.77 14.46 1.37
C ALA A 53 6.33 14.30 2.84
N SER A 54 7.13 14.80 3.78
CA SER A 54 6.85 14.71 5.22
C SER A 54 5.61 15.51 5.60
N ALA A 55 5.42 16.70 5.04
CA ALA A 55 4.23 17.52 5.28
C ALA A 55 2.94 16.85 4.76
N ALA A 56 3.00 16.25 3.56
CA ALA A 56 1.89 15.50 3.00
C ALA A 56 1.57 14.24 3.82
N LEU A 57 2.58 13.48 4.25
CA LEU A 57 2.42 12.30 5.10
C LEU A 57 1.87 12.66 6.49
N LYS A 58 2.34 13.75 7.09
CA LYS A 58 1.79 14.31 8.33
C LYS A 58 0.30 14.60 8.21
N SER A 59 -0.11 15.22 7.10
CA SER A 59 -1.53 15.52 6.82
C SER A 59 -2.38 14.25 6.66
N ILE A 60 -1.85 13.21 5.99
CA ILE A 60 -2.53 11.91 5.85
C ILE A 60 -2.67 11.21 7.20
N ALA A 61 -1.62 11.23 8.02
CA ALA A 61 -1.62 10.66 9.37
C ALA A 61 -2.60 11.39 10.29
N LYS A 62 -2.66 12.73 10.23
CA LYS A 62 -3.62 13.57 10.95
C LYS A 62 -5.07 13.26 10.57
N ALA A 63 -5.35 13.01 9.30
CA ALA A 63 -6.67 12.54 8.86
C ALA A 63 -7.02 11.12 9.38
N GLY A 64 -6.05 10.42 9.99
CA GLY A 64 -6.26 9.08 10.54
C GLY A 64 -6.19 7.95 9.54
N LYS A 65 -5.70 8.24 8.35
CA LYS A 65 -5.55 7.26 7.27
C LYS A 65 -4.26 6.47 7.49
N LYS A 66 -4.25 5.23 7.01
CA LYS A 66 -3.08 4.33 7.12
C LYS A 66 -2.19 4.50 5.91
N VAL A 67 -0.89 4.63 6.17
CA VAL A 67 0.19 4.61 5.17
C VAL A 67 0.86 3.24 5.25
N LEU A 68 1.04 2.58 4.11
CA LEU A 68 1.71 1.28 4.04
C LEU A 68 3.17 1.48 3.66
N PHE A 69 4.10 1.04 4.52
CA PHE A 69 5.53 1.06 4.22
C PHE A 69 5.96 -0.22 3.49
N VAL A 70 6.80 -0.13 2.47
CA VAL A 70 7.22 -1.28 1.65
C VAL A 70 8.71 -1.23 1.38
N ALA A 71 9.43 -2.30 1.73
CA ALA A 71 10.77 -2.57 1.22
C ALA A 71 11.18 -4.02 1.40
N THR A 72 11.68 -4.68 0.37
CA THR A 72 12.22 -6.05 0.49
C THR A 72 13.74 -6.08 0.62
N LYS A 73 14.40 -4.92 0.54
CA LYS A 73 15.86 -4.76 0.60
C LYS A 73 16.40 -5.04 1.99
N LYS A 74 17.46 -5.85 2.10
CA LYS A 74 18.00 -6.34 3.39
C LYS A 74 18.33 -5.20 4.36
N GLN A 75 18.88 -4.10 3.84
CA GLN A 75 19.28 -2.91 4.57
C GLN A 75 18.08 -2.12 5.14
N ALA A 76 16.89 -2.26 4.53
CA ALA A 76 15.68 -1.53 4.88
C ALA A 76 14.72 -2.35 5.77
N LYS A 77 14.76 -3.70 5.70
CA LYS A 77 13.75 -4.57 6.33
C LYS A 77 13.53 -4.25 7.82
N GLN A 78 14.60 -4.32 8.61
CA GLN A 78 14.48 -4.15 10.06
C GLN A 78 14.17 -2.70 10.42
N VAL A 79 14.80 -1.74 9.74
CA VAL A 79 14.58 -0.30 9.95
C VAL A 79 13.10 0.05 9.74
N ILE A 80 12.49 -0.40 8.64
CA ILE A 80 11.07 -0.14 8.38
C ILE A 80 10.19 -0.83 9.43
N ALA A 81 10.48 -2.08 9.78
CA ALA A 81 9.69 -2.81 10.76
C ALA A 81 9.65 -2.08 12.11
N ASP A 82 10.82 -1.63 12.59
CA ASP A 82 10.95 -0.97 13.88
C ASP A 82 10.27 0.40 13.87
N LYS A 83 10.54 1.24 12.86
CA LYS A 83 10.02 2.62 12.81
C LYS A 83 8.52 2.66 12.49
N ALA A 84 8.02 1.80 11.60
CA ALA A 84 6.58 1.75 11.30
C ALA A 84 5.76 1.18 12.47
N SER A 85 6.31 0.21 13.20
CA SER A 85 5.66 -0.35 14.40
C SER A 85 5.52 0.68 15.52
N GLN A 86 6.51 1.58 15.69
CA GLN A 86 6.46 2.65 16.70
C GLN A 86 5.24 3.56 16.54
N ILE A 87 4.82 3.83 15.30
CA ILE A 87 3.64 4.67 15.00
C ILE A 87 2.39 3.85 14.62
N ASN A 88 2.42 2.52 14.83
CA ASN A 88 1.34 1.59 14.50
C ASN A 88 0.84 1.74 13.04
N MET A 89 1.78 1.87 12.10
CA MET A 89 1.52 1.88 10.67
C MET A 89 1.85 0.51 10.06
N PRO A 90 1.06 0.05 9.08
CA PRO A 90 1.30 -1.23 8.43
C PRO A 90 2.56 -1.18 7.56
N TYR A 91 3.26 -2.30 7.43
CA TYR A 91 4.49 -2.41 6.64
C TYR A 91 4.63 -3.76 5.93
N VAL A 92 5.38 -3.85 4.84
CA VAL A 92 5.71 -5.12 4.15
C VAL A 92 7.21 -5.16 3.90
N ILE A 93 7.89 -6.04 4.62
CA ILE A 93 9.36 -6.14 4.59
C ILE A 93 9.89 -7.39 3.89
N GLU A 94 9.03 -8.38 3.64
CA GLU A 94 9.48 -9.67 3.11
C GLU A 94 9.41 -9.76 1.60
N ARG A 95 8.27 -10.18 1.07
CA ARG A 95 8.04 -10.28 -0.37
C ARG A 95 6.70 -9.63 -0.64
N TRP A 96 6.66 -8.72 -1.61
CA TRP A 96 5.41 -8.22 -2.15
C TRP A 96 4.73 -9.30 -3.01
N PRO A 97 3.57 -9.86 -2.59
CA PRO A 97 2.80 -10.73 -3.47
C PRO A 97 2.09 -9.87 -4.52
N GLY A 98 2.20 -10.23 -5.80
CA GLY A 98 1.43 -9.55 -6.85
C GLY A 98 -0.07 -9.69 -6.58
N GLY A 99 -0.81 -8.60 -6.79
CA GLY A 99 -2.23 -8.52 -6.46
C GLY A 99 -2.50 -8.06 -5.02
N MET A 100 -1.49 -7.57 -4.29
CA MET A 100 -1.67 -7.21 -2.88
C MET A 100 -2.67 -6.07 -2.68
N LEU A 101 -2.61 -5.06 -3.53
CA LEU A 101 -3.54 -3.93 -3.51
C LEU A 101 -4.68 -4.16 -4.51
N THR A 102 -4.33 -4.60 -5.73
CA THR A 102 -5.32 -4.76 -6.82
C THR A 102 -6.30 -5.92 -6.62
N ASN A 103 -5.92 -6.95 -5.86
CA ASN A 103 -6.78 -8.07 -5.46
C ASN A 103 -6.86 -8.18 -3.92
N PHE A 104 -7.08 -7.04 -3.26
CA PHE A 104 -7.20 -6.95 -1.80
C PHE A 104 -8.23 -7.90 -1.17
N PRO A 105 -9.40 -8.21 -1.79
CA PRO A 105 -10.32 -9.20 -1.24
C PRO A 105 -9.69 -10.58 -1.03
N THR A 106 -8.76 -10.98 -1.90
CA THR A 106 -8.05 -12.27 -1.79
C THR A 106 -6.98 -12.23 -0.69
N ILE A 107 -6.27 -11.12 -0.55
CA ILE A 107 -5.33 -10.93 0.55
C ILE A 107 -6.05 -10.96 1.90
N ARG A 108 -7.22 -10.32 2.00
CA ARG A 108 -8.05 -10.35 3.21
C ARG A 108 -8.49 -11.77 3.57
N LYS A 109 -8.75 -12.64 2.59
CA LYS A 109 -9.02 -14.07 2.84
C LYS A 109 -7.81 -14.78 3.46
N ALA A 110 -6.59 -14.46 3.01
CA ALA A 110 -5.37 -15.01 3.58
C ALA A 110 -5.13 -14.53 5.02
N VAL A 111 -5.37 -13.24 5.30
CA VAL A 111 -5.34 -12.68 6.66
C VAL A 111 -6.39 -13.34 7.55
N LYS A 112 -7.63 -13.51 7.07
CA LYS A 112 -8.68 -14.22 7.81
C LYS A 112 -8.31 -15.68 8.11
N LYS A 113 -7.60 -16.34 7.20
CA LYS A 113 -7.08 -17.69 7.42
C LYS A 113 -6.07 -17.72 8.58
N MET A 114 -5.19 -16.73 8.68
CA MET A 114 -4.27 -16.58 9.81
C MET A 114 -5.02 -16.44 11.13
N ALA A 115 -5.99 -15.52 11.20
CA ALA A 115 -6.82 -15.32 12.39
C ALA A 115 -7.63 -16.56 12.79
N ASN A 116 -8.12 -17.34 11.81
CA ASN A 116 -8.79 -18.61 12.07
C ASN A 116 -7.85 -19.65 12.68
N ILE A 117 -6.60 -19.72 12.23
CA ILE A 117 -5.60 -20.62 12.83
C ILE A 117 -5.34 -20.22 14.27
N ASP A 118 -5.18 -18.93 14.55
CA ASP A 118 -4.98 -18.43 15.91
C ASP A 118 -6.19 -18.72 16.82
N LYS A 119 -7.41 -18.69 16.25
CA LYS A 119 -8.63 -19.11 16.97
C LYS A 119 -8.62 -20.61 17.27
N MET A 120 -8.29 -21.45 16.29
CA MET A 120 -8.19 -22.92 16.47
C MET A 120 -7.15 -23.32 17.52
N SER A 121 -6.07 -22.55 17.63
CA SER A 121 -5.06 -22.75 18.68
C SER A 121 -5.57 -22.36 20.07
N LYS A 122 -6.49 -21.39 20.17
CA LYS A 122 -7.08 -20.94 21.45
C LYS A 122 -8.25 -21.80 21.91
N ASP A 123 -9.04 -22.33 20.98
CA ASP A 123 -10.24 -23.13 21.28
C ASP A 123 -9.96 -24.63 21.52
N GLY A 124 -8.69 -25.07 21.39
CA GLY A 124 -8.27 -26.45 21.61
C GLY A 124 -8.53 -27.39 20.43
N THR A 125 -9.16 -26.92 19.34
CA THR A 125 -9.38 -27.72 18.12
C THR A 125 -8.05 -28.14 17.50
N PHE A 126 -7.02 -27.31 17.66
CA PHE A 126 -5.67 -27.61 17.21
C PHE A 126 -5.15 -28.93 17.80
N ASP A 127 -5.56 -29.30 19.02
CA ASP A 127 -5.03 -30.47 19.71
C ASP A 127 -5.52 -31.81 19.17
N ASN A 128 -6.70 -31.81 18.55
CA ASN A 128 -7.31 -32.99 17.93
C ASN A 128 -6.68 -33.37 16.57
N LEU A 129 -5.74 -32.57 16.08
CA LEU A 129 -5.07 -32.81 14.80
C LEU A 129 -3.86 -33.73 14.94
N SER A 130 -3.54 -34.46 13.87
CA SER A 130 -2.34 -35.29 13.82
C SER A 130 -1.07 -34.41 13.89
N LYS A 131 0.05 -34.98 14.39
CA LYS A 131 1.35 -34.28 14.45
C LYS A 131 1.76 -33.67 13.10
N ARG A 132 1.45 -34.38 12.00
CA ARG A 132 1.74 -33.92 10.64
C ARG A 132 0.92 -32.69 10.27
N GLU A 133 -0.38 -32.67 10.57
CA GLU A 133 -1.27 -31.54 10.30
C GLU A 133 -0.93 -30.34 11.17
N LYS A 134 -0.67 -30.55 12.47
CA LYS A 134 -0.19 -29.51 13.39
C LYS A 134 1.05 -28.82 12.83
N LEU A 135 2.03 -29.59 12.34
CA LEU A 135 3.25 -29.04 11.75
C LEU A 135 2.98 -28.24 10.47
N GLN A 136 2.11 -28.73 9.58
CA GLN A 136 1.75 -28.02 8.35
C GLN A 136 1.04 -26.70 8.63
N ILE A 137 0.07 -26.70 9.55
CA ILE A 137 -0.68 -25.50 9.93
C ILE A 137 0.24 -24.50 10.63
N SER A 138 1.10 -24.96 11.54
CA SER A 138 2.09 -24.11 12.22
C SER A 138 3.03 -23.42 11.22
N ARG A 139 3.58 -24.17 10.24
CA ARG A 139 4.39 -23.61 9.15
C ARG A 139 3.60 -22.61 8.30
N GLN A 140 2.35 -22.92 7.99
CA GLN A 140 1.48 -22.01 7.24
C GLN A 140 1.23 -20.71 8.01
N ARG A 141 0.92 -20.79 9.31
CA ARG A 141 0.74 -19.61 10.17
C ARG A 141 2.02 -18.79 10.23
N ALA A 142 3.15 -19.41 10.52
CA ALA A 142 4.43 -18.70 10.61
C ALA A 142 4.78 -17.97 9.31
N LYS A 143 4.48 -18.58 8.15
CA LYS A 143 4.66 -17.94 6.84
C LYS A 143 3.70 -16.76 6.62
N LEU A 144 2.43 -16.91 7.01
CA LEU A 144 1.43 -15.84 6.90
C LEU A 144 1.77 -14.67 7.82
N GLU A 145 2.12 -14.93 9.08
CA GLU A 145 2.55 -13.93 10.06
C GLU A 145 3.73 -13.11 9.53
N LYS A 146 4.75 -13.80 9.03
CA LYS A 146 5.95 -13.14 8.51
C LYS A 146 5.68 -12.23 7.31
N THR A 147 4.66 -12.55 6.50
CA THR A 147 4.38 -11.83 5.24
C THR A 147 3.28 -10.78 5.39
N LEU A 148 2.26 -11.07 6.19
CA LEU A 148 1.01 -10.31 6.27
C LEU A 148 0.62 -9.93 7.72
N GLY A 149 1.44 -10.22 8.72
CA GLY A 149 1.13 -9.96 10.14
C GLY A 149 0.84 -8.48 10.41
N SER A 150 1.69 -7.60 9.91
CA SER A 150 1.57 -6.13 9.98
C SER A 150 0.35 -5.55 9.27
N ILE A 151 -0.27 -6.28 8.35
CA ILE A 151 -1.49 -5.86 7.64
C ILE A 151 -2.74 -6.56 8.17
N ALA A 152 -2.64 -7.32 9.26
CA ALA A 152 -3.76 -8.08 9.80
C ALA A 152 -4.96 -7.17 10.15
N ASP A 153 -4.67 -5.97 10.64
CA ASP A 153 -5.68 -4.99 11.05
C ASP A 153 -6.17 -4.09 9.89
N LEU A 154 -5.65 -4.27 8.67
CA LEU A 154 -6.08 -3.49 7.51
C LEU A 154 -7.42 -4.01 6.96
N ASN A 155 -8.48 -3.28 7.27
CA ASN A 155 -9.82 -3.56 6.74
C ASN A 155 -10.05 -2.98 5.33
N ARG A 156 -9.38 -1.86 5.02
CA ARG A 156 -9.50 -1.11 3.77
C ARG A 156 -8.11 -0.95 3.13
N LEU A 157 -8.08 -0.55 1.87
CA LEU A 157 -6.84 -0.20 1.20
C LEU A 157 -6.13 0.95 1.93
N PRO A 158 -4.78 0.95 1.97
CA PRO A 158 -4.03 2.09 2.48
C PRO A 158 -4.29 3.33 1.63
N SER A 159 -4.19 4.50 2.24
CA SER A 159 -4.41 5.78 1.54
C SER A 159 -3.15 6.36 0.91
N ALA A 160 -1.98 5.81 1.26
CA ALA A 160 -0.71 6.13 0.65
C ALA A 160 0.26 4.95 0.80
N LEU A 161 1.24 4.90 -0.08
CA LEU A 161 2.33 3.92 -0.05
C LEU A 161 3.65 4.67 0.17
N PHE A 162 4.48 4.20 1.10
CA PHE A 162 5.87 4.65 1.24
C PHE A 162 6.80 3.52 0.82
N VAL A 163 7.62 3.73 -0.21
CA VAL A 163 8.45 2.70 -0.83
C VAL A 163 9.94 3.04 -0.69
N VAL A 164 10.76 2.06 -0.30
CA VAL A 164 12.22 2.15 -0.41
C VAL A 164 12.68 1.26 -1.57
N ASP A 165 13.40 1.86 -2.52
CA ASP A 165 13.85 1.24 -3.78
C ASP A 165 12.68 0.91 -4.74
N VAL A 166 12.34 1.89 -5.57
CA VAL A 166 11.27 1.79 -6.59
C VAL A 166 11.56 0.72 -7.62
N MET A 167 12.83 0.53 -8.01
CA MET A 167 13.20 -0.49 -8.98
C MET A 167 12.93 -1.89 -8.43
N LYS A 168 13.24 -2.12 -7.15
CA LYS A 168 12.97 -3.40 -6.49
C LYS A 168 11.48 -3.64 -6.28
N GLU A 169 10.75 -2.61 -5.84
CA GLU A 169 9.33 -2.68 -5.50
C GLU A 169 8.39 -2.20 -6.62
N HIS A 170 8.83 -2.31 -7.88
CA HIS A 170 8.07 -1.83 -9.04
C HIS A 170 6.64 -2.40 -9.14
N ILE A 171 6.41 -3.63 -8.65
CA ILE A 171 5.07 -4.23 -8.62
C ILE A 171 4.16 -3.46 -7.66
N ALA A 172 4.66 -3.10 -6.47
CA ALA A 172 3.89 -2.34 -5.49
C ALA A 172 3.52 -0.95 -6.02
N VAL A 173 4.49 -0.27 -6.64
CA VAL A 173 4.30 1.03 -7.28
C VAL A 173 3.29 0.94 -8.44
N ALA A 174 3.42 -0.06 -9.31
CA ALA A 174 2.48 -0.25 -10.43
C ALA A 174 1.05 -0.53 -9.96
N GLU A 175 0.89 -1.34 -8.91
CA GLU A 175 -0.41 -1.61 -8.31
C GLU A 175 -1.03 -0.36 -7.66
N ALA A 176 -0.22 0.44 -6.94
CA ALA A 176 -0.66 1.69 -6.33
C ALA A 176 -1.11 2.70 -7.39
N ASN A 177 -0.31 2.90 -8.44
CA ASN A 177 -0.63 3.81 -9.54
C ASN A 177 -1.91 3.41 -10.26
N ARG A 178 -2.12 2.10 -10.49
CA ARG A 178 -3.34 1.59 -11.12
C ARG A 178 -4.60 1.89 -10.30
N LEU A 179 -4.47 1.97 -8.97
CA LEU A 179 -5.58 2.24 -8.05
C LEU A 179 -5.69 3.72 -7.67
N GLY A 180 -4.79 4.59 -8.16
CA GLY A 180 -4.73 6.00 -7.77
C GLY A 180 -4.34 6.21 -6.31
N ILE A 181 -3.59 5.28 -5.72
CA ILE A 181 -3.03 5.44 -4.37
C ILE A 181 -1.73 6.24 -4.50
N PRO A 182 -1.58 7.39 -3.83
CA PRO A 182 -0.38 8.21 -3.91
C PRO A 182 0.84 7.45 -3.38
N VAL A 183 1.93 7.54 -4.14
CA VAL A 183 3.21 6.87 -3.88
C VAL A 183 4.25 7.90 -3.44
N PHE A 184 4.76 7.68 -2.24
CA PHE A 184 5.94 8.33 -1.67
C PHE A 184 7.09 7.35 -1.80
N ALA A 185 8.24 7.78 -2.30
CA ALA A 185 9.35 6.84 -2.41
C ALA A 185 10.70 7.50 -2.23
N MET A 186 11.61 6.72 -1.63
CA MET A 186 13.04 6.99 -1.73
C MET A 186 13.55 6.47 -3.07
N VAL A 187 14.10 7.37 -3.89
CA VAL A 187 14.46 7.09 -5.28
C VAL A 187 15.94 7.35 -5.49
N ASP A 188 16.68 6.27 -5.77
CA ASP A 188 18.06 6.37 -6.22
C ASP A 188 18.10 6.63 -7.74
N THR A 189 19.26 7.07 -8.22
CA THR A 189 19.64 7.36 -9.61
C THR A 189 19.31 6.28 -10.63
N ASN A 190 19.12 5.01 -10.25
CA ASN A 190 18.74 3.92 -11.16
C ASN A 190 17.22 3.82 -11.40
N SER A 191 16.42 4.46 -10.55
CA SER A 191 14.97 4.31 -10.51
C SER A 191 14.30 5.40 -11.33
N ASN A 192 13.07 5.14 -11.80
CA ASN A 192 12.29 6.14 -12.55
C ASN A 192 11.44 6.99 -11.58
N PRO A 193 11.69 8.30 -11.44
CA PRO A 193 10.93 9.16 -10.54
C PRO A 193 9.51 9.46 -11.04
N ASN A 194 9.22 9.28 -12.34
CA ASN A 194 7.93 9.67 -12.91
C ASN A 194 6.74 8.80 -12.44
N ASN A 195 7.02 7.63 -11.86
CA ASN A 195 6.00 6.71 -11.34
C ASN A 195 5.70 6.96 -9.86
N VAL A 196 6.23 8.05 -9.29
CA VAL A 196 6.16 8.38 -7.86
C VAL A 196 5.63 9.82 -7.74
N ASP A 197 4.62 10.02 -6.91
CA ASP A 197 4.02 11.35 -6.71
C ASP A 197 4.93 12.26 -5.85
N PHE A 198 5.52 11.68 -4.80
CA PHE A 198 6.43 12.37 -3.89
C PHE A 198 7.80 11.69 -3.87
N VAL A 199 8.69 12.20 -4.73
CA VAL A 199 10.04 11.67 -4.94
C VAL A 199 10.99 12.23 -3.89
N ILE A 200 11.59 11.37 -3.06
CA ILE A 200 12.69 11.73 -2.16
C ILE A 200 13.99 11.19 -2.77
N PRO A 201 14.78 12.04 -3.46
CA PRO A 201 16.00 11.58 -4.11
C PRO A 201 17.07 11.30 -3.05
N ALA A 202 17.42 10.03 -2.82
CA ALA A 202 18.40 9.64 -1.82
C ALA A 202 18.90 8.21 -2.05
N ASN A 203 20.04 7.90 -1.45
CA ASN A 203 20.63 6.56 -1.43
C ASN A 203 19.73 5.55 -0.71
N ASP A 204 19.33 4.49 -1.42
CA ASP A 204 18.53 3.39 -0.86
C ASP A 204 19.35 2.11 -0.55
N ASP A 205 20.66 2.12 -0.76
CA ASP A 205 21.57 1.00 -0.43
C ASP A 205 22.17 1.11 0.98
N ALA A 206 22.30 2.32 1.52
CA ALA A 206 22.90 2.55 2.82
C ALA A 206 21.86 2.53 3.95
N SER A 207 22.03 1.65 4.94
CA SER A 207 21.14 1.59 6.11
C SER A 207 21.02 2.92 6.86
N LYS A 208 22.12 3.67 7.01
CA LYS A 208 22.10 4.99 7.68
C LYS A 208 21.27 6.03 6.92
N SER A 209 21.35 6.01 5.58
CA SER A 209 20.53 6.88 4.72
C SER A 209 19.05 6.55 4.87
N ILE A 210 18.70 5.26 4.75
CA ILE A 210 17.32 4.78 4.93
C ILE A 210 16.78 5.17 6.31
N GLU A 211 17.57 4.97 7.37
CA GLU A 211 17.19 5.29 8.74
C GLU A 211 16.95 6.79 8.93
N LEU A 212 17.84 7.65 8.47
CA LEU A 212 17.68 9.10 8.61
C LEU A 212 16.41 9.63 7.91
N ILE A 213 16.16 9.14 6.69
CA ILE A 213 14.96 9.52 5.92
C ILE A 213 13.70 9.00 6.61
N LEU A 214 13.68 7.74 7.03
CA LEU A 214 12.53 7.15 7.73
C LEU A 214 12.27 7.83 9.07
N ASP A 215 13.32 8.20 9.82
CA ASP A 215 13.18 8.88 11.11
C ASP A 215 12.50 10.23 10.95
N THR A 216 12.89 10.98 9.91
CA THR A 216 12.26 12.26 9.58
C THR A 216 10.78 12.08 9.23
N VAL A 217 10.47 11.11 8.37
CA VAL A 217 9.10 10.84 7.91
C VAL A 217 8.21 10.33 9.03
N VAL A 218 8.71 9.38 9.83
CA VAL A 218 7.97 8.76 10.94
C VAL A 218 7.75 9.78 12.05
N ALA A 219 8.72 10.63 12.36
CA ALA A 219 8.54 11.72 13.31
C ALA A 219 7.45 12.70 12.85
N ALA A 220 7.46 13.12 11.58
CA ALA A 220 6.42 13.99 11.03
C ALA A 220 5.02 13.35 11.08
N MET A 221 4.92 12.05 10.79
CA MET A 221 3.67 11.31 10.92
C MET A 221 3.22 11.16 12.37
N ALA A 222 4.15 10.92 13.30
CA ALA A 222 3.86 10.83 14.73
C ALA A 222 3.26 12.15 15.25
N GLU A 223 3.85 13.29 14.87
CA GLU A 223 3.29 14.61 15.19
C GLU A 223 1.86 14.76 14.65
N GLY A 224 1.61 14.36 13.40
CA GLY A 224 0.25 14.39 12.84
C GLY A 224 -0.75 13.52 13.61
N LEU A 225 -0.30 12.37 14.13
CA LEU A 225 -1.13 11.50 14.98
C LEU A 225 -1.39 12.11 16.36
N GLU A 226 -0.41 12.78 16.96
CA GLU A 226 -0.58 13.48 18.25
C GLU A 226 -1.50 14.69 18.12
N GLU A 227 -1.34 15.51 17.08
CA GLU A 227 -2.25 16.62 16.76
C GLU A 227 -3.70 16.12 16.65
N ARG A 228 -3.90 14.99 15.96
CA ARG A 228 -5.23 14.38 15.85
C ARG A 228 -5.79 13.93 17.20
N LYS A 229 -4.96 13.39 18.09
CA LYS A 229 -5.40 12.98 19.43
C LYS A 229 -5.81 14.19 20.26
N ALA A 230 -5.05 15.28 20.18
CA ALA A 230 -5.39 16.53 20.85
C ALA A 230 -6.72 17.11 20.31
N GLU A 231 -6.88 17.20 18.99
CA GLU A 231 -8.13 17.70 18.37
C GLU A 231 -9.36 16.86 18.75
N LYS A 232 -9.18 15.55 18.96
CA LYS A 232 -10.26 14.66 19.43
C LYS A 232 -10.54 14.77 20.93
N ALA A 233 -9.56 15.19 21.73
CA ALA A 233 -9.72 15.39 23.16
C ALA A 233 -10.39 16.73 23.47
N ASP A 234 -10.13 17.75 22.64
CA ASP A 234 -10.73 19.10 22.76
C ASP A 234 -12.08 19.24 22.06
N ALA A 235 -12.47 18.28 21.22
CA ALA A 235 -13.83 18.22 20.67
C ALA A 235 -14.80 17.76 21.78
N PRO A 236 -15.81 18.57 22.18
CA PRO A 236 -16.85 18.09 23.07
C PRO A 236 -17.55 16.89 22.42
N ALA A 237 -17.88 15.90 23.23
CA ALA A 237 -18.55 14.68 22.81
C ALA A 237 -20.01 14.98 22.41
N ASP A 238 -20.21 15.64 21.28
CA ASP A 238 -21.49 15.79 20.63
C ASP A 238 -21.38 15.41 19.16
N GLU A 239 -22.34 14.58 18.75
CA GLU A 239 -22.61 14.04 17.41
C GLU A 239 -21.89 12.73 17.01
N GLU A 240 -22.21 11.65 17.73
CA GLU A 240 -22.52 10.39 17.05
C GLU A 240 -23.76 10.58 16.15
N ALA A 241 -23.53 10.86 14.86
CA ALA A 241 -24.52 10.63 13.82
C ALA A 241 -23.97 9.58 12.84
N PRO A 242 -24.60 8.39 12.70
CA PRO A 242 -24.10 7.35 11.82
C PRO A 242 -24.28 7.79 10.37
N ALA A 243 -23.17 7.92 9.64
CA ALA A 243 -23.16 8.11 8.20
C ALA A 243 -23.82 6.91 7.49
N GLN A 244 -25.13 6.98 7.27
CA GLN A 244 -25.84 6.06 6.39
C GLN A 244 -25.46 6.38 4.94
N ALA A 245 -24.87 5.39 4.27
CA ALA A 245 -24.58 5.43 2.84
C ALA A 245 -25.85 5.61 1.99
N PRO A 246 -25.81 6.35 0.86
CA PRO A 246 -26.95 6.40 -0.05
C PRO A 246 -27.08 5.05 -0.77
N ARG A 247 -28.14 4.31 -0.44
CA ARG A 247 -28.55 3.10 -1.16
C ARG A 247 -29.05 3.51 -2.55
N GLY A 248 -28.30 3.11 -3.58
CA GLY A 248 -28.72 3.21 -4.99
C GLY A 248 -30.02 2.45 -5.22
N ARG A 249 -31.02 3.15 -5.77
CA ARG A 249 -32.33 2.63 -6.14
C ARG A 249 -32.19 1.52 -7.20
N ARG A 250 -32.56 0.31 -6.79
CA ARG A 250 -32.80 -0.85 -7.64
C ARG A 250 -34.14 -0.65 -8.36
N ARG A 251 -34.13 -0.29 -9.66
CA ARG A 251 -35.33 -0.31 -10.51
C ARG A 251 -35.64 -1.77 -10.86
N VAL A 252 -36.65 -2.34 -10.21
CA VAL A 252 -37.35 -3.54 -10.68
C VAL A 252 -38.76 -3.08 -11.03
N ALA A 253 -39.04 -2.86 -12.31
CA ALA A 253 -40.40 -2.71 -12.80
C ALA A 253 -40.89 -4.12 -13.18
N ARG A 254 -41.74 -4.66 -12.32
CA ARG A 254 -42.48 -5.91 -12.54
C ARG A 254 -43.65 -5.61 -13.47
N ARG A 255 -43.73 -6.44 -14.50
CA ARG A 255 -44.87 -6.78 -15.35
C ARG A 255 -46.11 -7.12 -14.50
N ASN A 256 -47.28 -6.63 -14.90
CA ASN A 256 -48.55 -7.34 -14.73
C ASN A 256 -49.49 -6.98 -15.89
N GLU A 257 -50.10 -8.04 -16.43
CA GLU A 257 -51.21 -8.11 -17.38
C GLU A 257 -52.45 -7.40 -16.78
N GLU A 258 -53.52 -7.00 -17.50
CA GLU A 258 -54.33 -7.75 -18.46
C GLU A 258 -55.47 -6.83 -18.95
N GLU A 259 -55.80 -6.79 -20.24
CA GLU A 259 -57.19 -6.71 -20.78
C GLU A 259 -57.18 -6.75 -22.32
N ALA A 260 -57.79 -7.82 -22.87
CA ALA A 260 -58.26 -7.97 -24.25
C ALA A 260 -59.72 -7.46 -24.35
N PRO A 261 -60.49 -7.57 -25.47
CA PRO A 261 -60.21 -8.15 -26.79
C PRO A 261 -60.73 -7.33 -28.01
N ALA A 262 -60.41 -7.75 -29.25
CA ALA A 262 -61.30 -7.70 -30.43
C ALA A 262 -60.65 -8.38 -31.66
N GLU A 263 -61.50 -8.98 -32.49
CA GLU A 263 -61.30 -9.97 -33.55
C GLU A 263 -60.67 -9.43 -34.84
N ALA A 264 -60.02 -10.31 -35.63
CA ALA A 264 -60.39 -10.56 -37.03
C ALA A 264 -59.57 -11.73 -37.64
N GLU A 265 -60.26 -12.46 -38.52
CA GLU A 265 -59.94 -13.64 -39.33
C GLU A 265 -58.65 -13.47 -40.17
N VAL A 266 -57.96 -14.50 -40.70
CA VAL A 266 -58.39 -15.42 -41.77
C VAL A 266 -57.46 -16.65 -41.85
N LYS A 267 -58.08 -17.75 -42.28
CA LYS A 267 -57.64 -19.13 -42.57
C LYS A 267 -56.42 -19.33 -43.50
N ALA A 268 -55.95 -20.58 -43.41
CA ALA A 268 -55.28 -21.43 -44.43
C ALA A 268 -53.79 -21.11 -44.64
N GLU A 269 -52.89 -22.08 -44.79
CA GLU A 269 -53.03 -23.42 -45.37
C GLU A 269 -51.88 -24.33 -44.91
N GLU A 270 -51.99 -25.57 -45.31
CA GLU A 270 -51.45 -26.83 -44.80
C GLU A 270 -50.06 -27.19 -45.37
N SER A 271 -49.45 -28.21 -44.74
CA SER A 271 -48.40 -29.12 -45.24
C SER A 271 -46.91 -28.87 -44.86
N ALA A 272 -46.46 -29.71 -43.92
CA ALA A 272 -45.15 -30.38 -43.93
C ALA A 272 -45.14 -31.46 -45.06
N PRO A 273 -44.02 -32.14 -45.42
CA PRO A 273 -42.83 -32.39 -44.62
C PRO A 273 -41.48 -32.40 -45.39
N ALA A 274 -40.45 -32.86 -44.68
CA ALA A 274 -39.05 -33.10 -45.02
C ALA A 274 -38.77 -33.85 -46.34
N GLU A 275 -37.59 -33.61 -46.96
CA GLU A 275 -36.47 -34.57 -47.06
C GLU A 275 -35.26 -34.00 -47.85
N GLU A 276 -34.08 -34.45 -47.41
CA GLU A 276 -32.77 -34.64 -48.09
C GLU A 276 -32.31 -33.78 -49.28
N ALA A 277 -31.16 -33.11 -49.10
CA ALA A 277 -29.89 -33.44 -49.76
C ALA A 277 -28.71 -32.73 -49.05
#